data_AF-A0A7C5NQT5-F1
#
_entry.id   AF-A0A7C5NQT5-F1
#
_cell.length_a   1.000
_cell.length_b   1.000
_cell.length_c   1.000
_cell.angle_alpha   90.00
_cell.angle_beta   90.00
_cell.angle_gamma   90.00
#
_symmetry.space_group_name_H-M   'P 1'
#
loop_
_entity.id
_entity.type
_entity.pdbx_description
1 polymer ?
#
loop_
_entity_poly.entity_id
_entity_poly.type
_entity_poly.pdbx_seq_one_letter_code
_entity_poly.pdbx_strand_id
1 'polypeptide(L)'
;MNIQATQIIKMIVVILVVTAVVSMSGLIRVGNFSTLYEATEEEIALNKIPNKVSYDRNFQWPGDEKVKKQLEEVLRIAEEEESRIRYMLTQGMVPTNHYKGMCYGSVIVRSQNTRYFFIFNPKTIFIQQVNKIVFEDEVWGKERRSEGCRFFFNGEIDKVSSFGYGAELNGGGLSFYTNGRIASATLIIESNRYYWAKWDEAGKVVEETIRIIEK
;
A
#
# COMPACT_ATOMS: atom_id res chain seq x y z
N MET A 1 27.57 -45.10 39.89
CA MET A 1 27.06 -44.25 38.77
C MET A 1 26.82 -42.84 39.31
N ASN A 2 27.53 -41.86 38.77
CA ASN A 2 27.63 -40.50 39.32
C ASN A 2 26.32 -39.72 39.20
N ILE A 3 25.60 -39.57 40.32
CA ILE A 3 24.34 -38.83 40.44
C ILE A 3 24.48 -37.38 39.94
N GLN A 4 25.65 -36.76 40.12
CA GLN A 4 25.95 -35.42 39.61
C GLN A 4 25.95 -35.33 38.07
N ALA A 5 26.48 -36.33 37.36
CA ALA A 5 26.49 -36.33 35.90
C ALA A 5 25.06 -36.43 35.33
N THR A 6 24.20 -37.22 35.98
CA THR A 6 22.79 -37.37 35.59
C THR A 6 21.98 -36.08 35.83
N GLN A 7 22.27 -35.32 36.89
CA GLN A 7 21.60 -34.03 37.13
C GLN A 7 22.05 -32.95 36.12
N ILE A 8 23.34 -32.90 35.78
CA ILE A 8 23.87 -31.96 34.78
C ILE A 8 23.24 -32.22 33.40
N ILE A 9 23.13 -33.47 32.98
CA ILE A 9 22.51 -33.82 31.69
C ILE A 9 21.03 -33.41 31.65
N LYS A 10 20.26 -33.68 32.73
CA LYS A 10 18.86 -33.24 32.81
C LYS A 10 18.71 -31.73 32.72
N MET A 11 19.61 -30.98 33.35
CA MET A 11 19.59 -29.52 33.33
C MET A 11 19.91 -28.96 31.92
N ILE A 12 20.86 -29.56 31.21
CA ILE A 12 21.18 -29.19 29.82
C ILE A 12 19.99 -29.46 28.89
N VAL A 13 19.32 -30.60 29.04
CA VAL A 13 18.13 -30.95 28.25
C VAL A 13 16.99 -29.96 28.51
N VAL A 14 16.75 -29.58 29.78
CA VAL A 14 15.73 -28.58 30.11
C VAL A 14 16.07 -27.22 29.50
N ILE A 15 17.33 -26.77 29.59
CA ILE A 15 17.75 -25.50 28.98
C ILE A 15 17.54 -25.52 27.46
N LEU A 16 17.91 -26.61 26.78
CA LEU A 16 17.72 -26.77 25.33
C LEU A 16 16.24 -26.82 24.92
N VAL A 17 15.38 -27.47 25.71
CA VAL A 17 13.93 -27.48 25.48
C VAL A 17 13.33 -26.09 25.70
N VAL A 18 13.77 -25.38 26.74
CA VAL A 18 13.31 -24.00 27.01
C VAL A 18 13.77 -23.05 25.91
N THR A 19 15.01 -23.12 25.40
CA THR A 19 15.44 -22.30 24.27
C THR A 19 14.73 -22.65 22.96
N ALA A 20 14.40 -23.93 22.72
CA ALA A 20 13.62 -24.33 21.55
C ALA A 20 12.15 -23.84 21.62
N VAL A 21 11.54 -23.87 22.80
CA VAL A 21 10.17 -23.35 23.02
C VAL A 21 10.16 -21.82 22.94
N VAL A 22 11.18 -21.13 23.48
CA VAL A 22 11.30 -19.67 23.40
C VAL A 22 11.64 -19.21 21.98
N SER A 23 12.44 -19.96 21.21
CA SER A 23 12.72 -19.65 19.80
C SER A 23 11.51 -19.92 18.90
N MET A 24 10.75 -21.01 19.13
CA MET A 24 9.46 -21.23 18.46
C MET A 24 8.43 -20.16 18.84
N SER A 25 8.35 -19.73 20.10
CA SER A 25 7.47 -18.63 20.53
C SER A 25 7.88 -17.29 19.92
N GLY A 26 9.19 -17.07 19.75
CA GLY A 26 9.75 -15.91 19.06
C GLY A 26 9.49 -15.92 17.55
N LEU A 27 9.55 -17.08 16.90
CA LEU A 27 9.21 -17.28 15.50
C LEU A 27 7.69 -17.18 15.25
N ILE A 28 6.86 -17.71 16.16
CA ILE A 28 5.39 -17.57 16.11
C ILE A 28 4.97 -16.11 16.33
N ARG A 29 5.73 -15.32 17.12
CA ARG A 29 5.48 -13.88 17.28
C ARG A 29 5.77 -13.04 16.04
N VAL A 30 6.56 -13.54 15.09
CA VAL A 30 6.77 -12.90 13.78
C VAL A 30 5.83 -13.47 12.71
N GLY A 31 5.27 -14.68 12.95
CA GLY A 31 4.39 -15.39 12.02
C GLY A 31 2.88 -15.21 12.22
N ASN A 32 2.41 -14.72 13.38
CA ASN A 32 0.98 -14.46 13.60
C ASN A 32 0.53 -13.13 12.99
N PHE A 33 0.46 -13.08 11.67
CA PHE A 33 -0.50 -12.23 10.94
C PHE A 33 -1.92 -12.83 11.03
N SER A 34 -2.31 -13.44 12.16
CA SER A 34 -3.45 -14.35 12.28
C SER A 34 -4.82 -13.68 12.32
N THR A 35 -4.92 -12.46 11.82
CA THR A 35 -6.17 -11.76 11.58
C THR A 35 -6.10 -11.17 10.18
N LEU A 36 -6.39 -12.03 9.20
CA LEU A 36 -6.56 -11.67 7.79
C LEU A 36 -8.05 -11.70 7.49
N TYR A 37 -8.56 -10.65 6.88
CA TYR A 37 -9.89 -10.70 6.28
C TYR A 37 -9.74 -11.15 4.82
N GLU A 38 -10.42 -12.22 4.46
CA GLU A 38 -10.53 -12.65 3.07
C GLU A 38 -11.82 -12.06 2.50
N ALA A 39 -11.68 -11.01 1.70
CA ALA A 39 -12.79 -10.38 0.99
C ALA A 39 -13.02 -11.08 -0.35
N THR A 40 -14.28 -11.13 -0.78
CA THR A 40 -14.62 -11.40 -2.17
C THR A 40 -14.44 -10.15 -3.02
N GLU A 41 -14.32 -10.32 -4.32
CA GLU A 41 -14.26 -9.20 -5.27
C GLU A 41 -15.53 -8.35 -5.23
N GLU A 42 -16.69 -8.98 -5.05
CA GLU A 42 -17.99 -8.29 -4.96
C GLU A 42 -18.10 -7.41 -3.71
N GLU A 43 -17.50 -7.81 -2.59
CA GLU A 43 -17.53 -7.04 -1.35
C GLU A 43 -16.82 -5.69 -1.49
N ILE A 44 -15.77 -5.63 -2.31
CA ILE A 44 -14.97 -4.41 -2.53
C ILE A 44 -15.19 -3.78 -3.91
N ALA A 45 -16.22 -4.22 -4.64
CA ALA A 45 -16.53 -3.71 -5.96
C ALA A 45 -16.96 -2.22 -5.92
N LEU A 46 -16.52 -1.43 -6.89
CA LEU A 46 -16.77 0.02 -6.92
C LEU A 46 -18.26 0.40 -6.95
N ASN A 47 -19.14 -0.48 -7.43
CA ASN A 47 -20.59 -0.25 -7.43
C ASN A 47 -21.24 -0.42 -6.05
N LYS A 48 -20.54 -1.02 -5.08
CA LYS A 48 -20.98 -1.15 -3.68
C LYS A 48 -20.55 0.02 -2.81
N ILE A 49 -19.63 0.86 -3.29
CA ILE A 49 -19.03 1.94 -2.50
C ILE A 49 -19.92 3.20 -2.60
N PRO A 50 -20.56 3.65 -1.50
CA PRO A 50 -21.50 4.78 -1.54
C PRO A 50 -20.80 6.12 -1.71
N ASN A 51 -19.62 6.30 -1.12
CA ASN A 51 -18.86 7.55 -1.13
C ASN A 51 -17.53 7.32 -1.86
N LYS A 52 -17.51 7.60 -3.16
CA LYS A 52 -16.30 7.50 -3.97
C LYS A 52 -15.44 8.74 -3.79
N VAL A 53 -14.13 8.52 -3.71
CA VAL A 53 -13.14 9.59 -3.75
C VAL A 53 -13.16 10.22 -5.14
N SER A 54 -13.06 11.54 -5.19
CA SER A 54 -12.78 12.27 -6.41
C SER A 54 -11.80 13.42 -6.13
N TYR A 55 -10.69 13.47 -6.86
CA TYR A 55 -9.73 14.57 -6.77
C TYR A 55 -10.17 15.79 -7.59
N ASP A 56 -9.76 16.97 -7.14
CA ASP A 56 -10.01 18.22 -7.84
C ASP A 56 -9.37 18.18 -9.25
N ARG A 57 -10.17 18.47 -10.28
CA ARG A 57 -9.72 18.56 -11.68
C ARG A 57 -9.53 19.99 -12.15
N ASN A 58 -9.72 20.97 -11.27
CA ASN A 58 -9.50 22.38 -11.55
C ASN A 58 -8.01 22.73 -11.45
N PHE A 59 -7.25 22.28 -12.45
CA PHE A 59 -5.85 22.63 -12.65
C PHE A 59 -5.55 22.72 -14.15
N GLN A 60 -4.44 23.35 -14.50
CA GLN A 60 -3.96 23.46 -15.87
C GLN A 60 -3.47 22.09 -16.35
N TRP A 61 -4.23 21.48 -17.26
CA TRP A 61 -3.88 20.20 -17.86
C TRP A 61 -2.64 20.30 -18.75
N PRO A 62 -1.86 19.20 -18.89
CA PRO A 62 -0.78 19.11 -19.85
C PRO A 62 -1.30 19.31 -21.28
N GLY A 63 -0.52 19.97 -22.13
CA GLY A 63 -0.91 20.23 -23.52
C GLY A 63 -0.82 19.00 -24.44
N ASP A 64 0.02 18.02 -24.10
CA ASP A 64 0.16 16.76 -24.86
C ASP A 64 -0.99 15.80 -24.52
N GLU A 65 -1.76 15.40 -25.53
CA GLU A 65 -2.93 14.55 -25.38
C GLU A 65 -2.61 13.14 -24.84
N LYS A 66 -1.44 12.57 -25.16
CA LYS A 66 -1.02 11.27 -24.60
C LYS A 66 -0.73 11.41 -23.11
N VAL A 67 -0.03 12.48 -22.72
CA VAL A 67 0.25 12.79 -21.32
C VAL A 67 -1.04 13.01 -20.55
N LYS A 68 -1.97 13.78 -21.12
CA LYS A 68 -3.27 14.05 -20.52
C LYS A 68 -4.05 12.76 -20.25
N LYS A 69 -4.18 11.88 -21.24
CA LYS A 69 -4.84 10.57 -21.08
C LYS A 69 -4.19 9.72 -20.00
N GLN A 70 -2.86 9.68 -19.95
CA GLN A 70 -2.15 8.92 -18.93
C GLN A 70 -2.36 9.53 -17.53
N LEU A 71 -2.38 10.86 -17.41
CA LEU A 71 -2.67 11.54 -16.15
C LEU A 71 -4.09 11.26 -15.67
N GLU A 72 -5.07 11.34 -16.58
CA GLU A 72 -6.47 11.00 -16.31
C GLU A 72 -6.61 9.56 -15.82
N GLU A 73 -5.93 8.61 -16.46
CA GLU A 73 -5.95 7.21 -16.06
C GLU A 73 -5.33 6.98 -14.68
N VAL A 74 -4.16 7.56 -14.41
CA VAL A 74 -3.50 7.43 -13.11
C VAL A 74 -4.33 8.07 -11.99
N LEU A 75 -4.98 9.21 -12.26
CA LEU A 75 -5.92 9.84 -11.33
C LEU A 75 -7.14 8.94 -11.07
N ARG A 76 -7.72 8.34 -12.12
CA ARG A 76 -8.85 7.41 -12.01
C ARG A 76 -8.48 6.19 -11.17
N ILE A 77 -7.33 5.57 -11.43
CA ILE A 77 -6.84 4.42 -10.63
C ILE A 77 -6.68 4.84 -9.17
N ALA A 78 -6.08 5.99 -8.90
CA ALA A 78 -5.91 6.49 -7.55
C ALA A 78 -7.26 6.69 -6.82
N GLU A 79 -8.26 7.28 -7.47
CA GLU A 79 -9.60 7.46 -6.93
C GLU A 79 -10.31 6.13 -6.63
N GLU A 80 -10.23 5.18 -7.57
CA GLU A 80 -10.84 3.87 -7.42
C GLU A 80 -10.23 3.08 -6.26
N GLU A 81 -8.90 3.05 -6.19
CA GLU A 81 -8.19 2.33 -5.13
C GLU A 81 -8.35 3.03 -3.78
N GLU A 82 -8.27 4.37 -3.70
CA GLU A 82 -8.53 5.09 -2.45
C GLU A 82 -9.98 4.85 -1.97
N SER A 83 -10.95 4.82 -2.88
CA SER A 83 -12.34 4.50 -2.56
C SER A 83 -12.47 3.11 -1.94
N ARG A 84 -11.83 2.09 -2.52
CA ARG A 84 -11.81 0.72 -1.97
C ARG A 84 -11.14 0.69 -0.59
N ILE A 85 -10.01 1.36 -0.45
CA ILE A 85 -9.24 1.45 0.81
C ILE A 85 -10.08 2.04 1.93
N ARG A 86 -10.68 3.20 1.70
CA ARG A 86 -11.55 3.87 2.68
C ARG A 86 -12.77 3.01 3.00
N TYR A 87 -13.38 2.41 1.99
CA TYR A 87 -14.52 1.52 2.18
C TYR A 87 -14.17 0.33 3.08
N MET A 88 -13.10 -0.41 2.77
CA MET A 88 -12.63 -1.55 3.59
C MET A 88 -12.40 -1.17 5.05
N LEU A 89 -11.82 0.00 5.30
CA LEU A 89 -11.62 0.49 6.67
C LEU A 89 -12.93 0.82 7.36
N THR A 90 -13.84 1.55 6.71
CA THR A 90 -15.14 1.93 7.30
C THR A 90 -16.06 0.73 7.57
N GLN A 91 -15.92 -0.35 6.80
CA GLN A 91 -16.66 -1.60 7.01
C GLN A 91 -16.03 -2.50 8.08
N GLY A 92 -14.90 -2.12 8.67
CA GLY A 92 -14.19 -2.94 9.65
C GLY A 92 -13.58 -4.21 9.05
N MET A 93 -13.38 -4.25 7.72
CA MET A 93 -12.79 -5.38 7.01
C MET A 93 -11.28 -5.50 7.25
N VAL A 94 -10.65 -4.59 7.99
CA VAL A 94 -9.20 -4.59 8.23
C VAL A 94 -8.94 -5.01 9.67
N PRO A 95 -8.71 -6.30 9.95
CA PRO A 95 -8.36 -6.74 11.28
C PRO A 95 -7.01 -6.15 11.70
N THR A 96 -6.86 -5.88 12.99
CA THR A 96 -5.77 -5.04 13.49
C THR A 96 -4.81 -5.83 14.37
N ASN A 97 -3.52 -5.73 14.06
CA ASN A 97 -2.43 -6.23 14.89
C ASN A 97 -1.59 -5.05 15.36
N HIS A 98 -1.14 -5.08 16.61
CA HIS A 98 -0.36 -3.99 17.20
C HIS A 98 1.12 -4.38 17.29
N TYR A 99 1.99 -3.55 16.74
CA TYR A 99 3.44 -3.75 16.82
C TYR A 99 4.18 -2.41 16.91
N LYS A 100 5.05 -2.26 17.92
CA LYS A 100 5.88 -1.07 18.18
C LYS A 100 5.12 0.27 18.12
N GLY A 101 3.90 0.31 18.65
CA GLY A 101 3.07 1.53 18.70
C GLY A 101 2.31 1.84 17.40
N MET A 102 2.42 0.99 16.39
CA MET A 102 1.67 1.06 15.14
C MET A 102 0.68 -0.10 15.02
N CYS A 103 -0.38 0.10 14.25
CA CYS A 103 -1.27 -0.96 13.85
C CYS A 103 -1.01 -1.38 12.40
N TYR A 104 -1.15 -2.67 12.18
CA TYR A 104 -1.02 -3.32 10.88
C TYR A 104 -2.25 -4.15 10.62
N GLY A 105 -2.72 -4.14 9.38
CA GLY A 105 -3.85 -4.96 8.97
C GLY A 105 -3.68 -5.44 7.54
N SER A 106 -4.48 -6.43 7.15
CA SER A 106 -4.49 -6.89 5.77
C SER A 106 -5.85 -7.38 5.33
N VAL A 107 -6.18 -7.06 4.09
CA VAL A 107 -7.32 -7.63 3.35
C VAL A 107 -6.75 -8.40 2.16
N ILE A 108 -7.25 -9.61 1.95
CA ILE A 108 -6.86 -10.48 0.85
C ILE A 108 -8.06 -10.70 -0.04
N VAL A 109 -7.86 -10.56 -1.35
CA VAL A 109 -8.86 -10.88 -2.37
C VAL A 109 -8.27 -12.00 -3.22
N ARG A 110 -8.60 -13.25 -2.87
CA ARG A 110 -7.96 -14.43 -3.48
C ARG A 110 -8.26 -14.56 -4.96
N SER A 111 -9.50 -14.25 -5.39
CA SER A 111 -9.88 -14.30 -6.81
C SER A 111 -9.04 -13.35 -7.69
N GLN A 112 -8.48 -12.30 -7.10
CA GLN A 112 -7.65 -11.30 -7.78
C GLN A 112 -6.16 -11.46 -7.47
N ASN A 113 -5.74 -12.51 -6.75
CA ASN A 113 -4.37 -12.67 -6.25
C ASN A 113 -3.81 -11.37 -5.65
N THR A 114 -4.64 -10.67 -4.86
CA THR A 114 -4.33 -9.32 -4.38
C THR A 114 -4.35 -9.26 -2.86
N ARG A 115 -3.41 -8.52 -2.28
CA ARG A 115 -3.36 -8.19 -0.87
C ARG A 115 -3.26 -6.68 -0.69
N TYR A 116 -4.14 -6.12 0.12
CA TYR A 116 -4.00 -4.77 0.67
C TYR A 116 -3.36 -4.88 2.05
N PHE A 117 -2.21 -4.25 2.23
CA PHE A 117 -1.51 -4.15 3.50
C PHE A 117 -1.61 -2.72 4.05
N PHE A 118 -2.13 -2.59 5.26
CA PHE A 118 -2.42 -1.31 5.90
C PHE A 118 -1.45 -1.07 7.06
N ILE A 119 -0.97 0.15 7.17
CA ILE A 119 -0.23 0.68 8.31
C ILE A 119 -0.99 1.91 8.79
N PHE A 120 -1.41 1.93 10.05
CA PHE A 120 -2.19 3.03 10.61
C PHE A 120 -1.88 3.26 12.08
N ASN A 121 -2.18 4.45 12.58
CA ASN A 121 -1.95 4.82 13.97
C ASN A 121 -3.12 4.31 14.84
N PRO A 122 -2.87 3.48 15.88
CA PRO A 122 -3.94 2.95 16.73
C PRO A 122 -4.76 4.02 17.45
N LYS A 123 -4.11 5.14 17.83
CA LYS A 123 -4.72 6.16 18.69
C LYS A 123 -5.68 7.06 17.93
N THR A 124 -5.35 7.36 16.69
CA THR A 124 -6.13 8.27 15.83
C THR A 124 -6.88 7.53 14.73
N ILE A 125 -6.62 6.22 14.55
CA ILE A 125 -7.13 5.38 13.44
C ILE A 125 -6.70 5.93 12.06
N PHE A 126 -5.77 6.88 12.05
CA PHE A 126 -5.27 7.53 10.86
C PHE A 126 -4.46 6.55 10.00
N ILE A 127 -4.84 6.41 8.74
CA ILE A 127 -4.13 5.59 7.75
C ILE A 127 -2.80 6.24 7.47
N GLN A 128 -1.67 5.58 7.69
CA GLN A 128 -0.37 6.14 7.32
C GLN A 128 0.04 5.72 5.91
N GLN A 129 -0.10 4.43 5.63
CA GLN A 129 0.31 3.84 4.36
C GLN A 129 -0.58 2.66 4.02
N VAL A 130 -0.84 2.49 2.73
CA VAL A 130 -1.45 1.28 2.18
C VAL A 130 -0.64 0.79 0.99
N ASN A 131 -0.39 -0.51 0.94
CA ASN A 131 0.20 -1.17 -0.22
C ASN A 131 -0.81 -2.16 -0.80
N LYS A 132 -1.22 -1.96 -2.05
CA LYS A 132 -1.85 -3.00 -2.88
C LYS A 132 -0.74 -3.80 -3.56
N ILE A 133 -0.69 -5.08 -3.26
CA ILE A 133 0.28 -6.03 -3.80
C ILE A 133 -0.50 -7.04 -4.63
N VAL A 134 -0.16 -7.13 -5.91
CA VAL A 134 -0.75 -8.11 -6.84
C VAL A 134 0.29 -9.20 -7.08
N PHE A 135 -0.13 -10.45 -7.09
CA PHE A 135 0.73 -11.62 -7.27
C PHE A 135 0.44 -12.31 -8.61
N GLU A 136 1.44 -12.97 -9.17
CA GLU A 136 1.32 -13.63 -10.48
C GLU A 136 0.40 -14.87 -10.44
N ASP A 137 0.62 -15.78 -9.48
CA ASP A 137 -0.03 -17.09 -9.45
C ASP A 137 -0.94 -17.27 -8.22
N GLU A 138 -0.42 -16.98 -7.03
CA GLU A 138 -1.13 -17.11 -5.76
C GLU A 138 -0.75 -15.98 -4.80
N VAL A 139 -1.61 -15.72 -3.81
CA VAL A 139 -1.34 -14.73 -2.76
C VAL A 139 -0.05 -15.11 -2.03
N TRP A 140 0.85 -14.14 -1.87
CA TRP A 140 2.21 -14.30 -1.33
C TRP A 140 3.24 -14.97 -2.25
N GLY A 141 2.87 -15.26 -3.49
CA GLY A 141 3.79 -15.71 -4.55
C GLY A 141 4.65 -14.57 -5.11
N LYS A 142 5.04 -14.68 -6.38
CA LYS A 142 5.83 -13.64 -7.07
C LYS A 142 4.99 -12.38 -7.29
N GLU A 143 5.51 -11.22 -6.90
CA GLU A 143 4.80 -9.94 -7.04
C GLU A 143 4.81 -9.43 -8.49
N ARG A 144 3.62 -9.10 -9.00
CA ARG A 144 3.42 -8.38 -10.26
C ARG A 144 3.47 -6.88 -10.01
N ARG A 145 4.68 -6.32 -9.99
CA ARG A 145 4.95 -4.91 -9.63
C ARG A 145 4.31 -3.88 -10.55
N SER A 146 3.92 -4.25 -11.76
CA SER A 146 3.23 -3.38 -12.72
C SER A 146 1.78 -3.08 -12.32
N GLU A 147 1.15 -3.91 -11.49
CA GLU A 147 -0.27 -3.78 -11.10
C GLU A 147 -0.47 -3.38 -9.63
N GLY A 148 0.61 -3.37 -8.85
CA GLY A 148 0.59 -2.89 -7.48
C GLY A 148 0.47 -1.37 -7.38
N CYS A 149 0.01 -0.90 -6.22
CA CYS A 149 0.02 0.53 -5.90
C CYS A 149 0.31 0.79 -4.42
N ARG A 150 0.74 2.01 -4.13
CA ARG A 150 1.06 2.47 -2.78
C ARG A 150 0.44 3.83 -2.54
N PHE A 151 -0.20 3.97 -1.39
CA PHE A 151 -0.71 5.23 -0.87
C PHE A 151 0.06 5.62 0.38
N PHE A 152 0.42 6.88 0.48
CA PHE A 152 0.85 7.54 1.71
C PHE A 152 -0.14 8.64 2.03
N PHE A 153 -0.46 8.78 3.30
CA PHE A 153 -1.41 9.77 3.78
C PHE A 153 -0.69 10.73 4.73
N ASN A 154 -1.15 11.98 4.75
CA ASN A 154 -0.65 13.01 5.64
C ASN A 154 -1.23 12.87 7.05
N GLY A 155 -0.35 12.53 8.01
CA GLY A 155 -0.56 12.27 9.44
C GLY A 155 -1.68 13.01 10.15
N GLU A 156 -1.89 14.27 9.75
CA GLU A 156 -2.71 15.22 10.48
C GLU A 156 -4.10 15.46 9.83
N ILE A 157 -4.31 15.09 8.55
CA ILE A 157 -5.48 15.57 7.78
C ILE A 157 -6.25 14.43 7.04
N ASP A 158 -5.87 13.16 7.19
CA ASP A 158 -6.48 12.03 6.46
C ASP A 158 -6.64 12.28 4.95
N LYS A 159 -5.61 12.91 4.38
CA LYS A 159 -5.48 13.20 2.94
C LYS A 159 -4.33 12.39 2.37
N VAL A 160 -4.52 11.85 1.17
CA VAL A 160 -3.42 11.23 0.43
C VAL A 160 -2.35 12.28 0.18
N SER A 161 -1.12 12.03 0.64
CA SER A 161 0.04 12.87 0.36
C SER A 161 0.76 12.42 -0.90
N SER A 162 0.75 11.11 -1.17
CA SER A 162 1.33 10.53 -2.38
C SER A 162 0.68 9.22 -2.76
N PHE A 163 0.56 9.02 -4.07
CA PHE A 163 0.14 7.77 -4.70
C PHE A 163 1.20 7.32 -5.70
N GLY A 164 1.49 6.03 -5.74
CA GLY A 164 2.35 5.41 -6.74
C GLY A 164 1.74 4.13 -7.30
N TYR A 165 1.81 3.95 -8.62
CA TYR A 165 1.31 2.79 -9.36
C TYR A 165 2.37 2.30 -10.34
N GLY A 166 2.50 0.97 -10.50
CA GLY A 166 3.28 0.31 -11.55
C GLY A 166 4.76 0.70 -11.63
N ALA A 167 5.65 0.00 -10.94
CA ALA A 167 7.06 0.41 -10.80
C ALA A 167 7.93 0.38 -12.08
N GLU A 168 7.42 -0.10 -13.22
CA GLU A 168 8.23 -0.41 -14.41
C GLU A 168 7.78 0.31 -15.70
N LEU A 169 6.67 -0.12 -16.33
CA LEU A 169 6.35 0.30 -17.71
C LEU A 169 5.11 1.19 -17.86
N ASN A 170 4.17 1.12 -16.91
CA ASN A 170 2.91 1.88 -16.94
C ASN A 170 2.80 2.82 -15.73
N GLY A 171 3.96 3.17 -15.16
CA GLY A 171 4.04 3.77 -13.84
C GLY A 171 3.52 5.18 -13.74
N GLY A 172 2.91 5.50 -12.61
CA GLY A 172 2.41 6.82 -12.29
C GLY A 172 2.66 7.15 -10.83
N GLY A 173 3.15 8.35 -10.57
CA GLY A 173 3.32 8.91 -9.23
C GLY A 173 2.56 10.21 -9.13
N LEU A 174 1.68 10.34 -8.15
CA LEU A 174 1.01 11.60 -7.82
C LEU A 174 1.46 12.03 -6.43
N SER A 175 1.64 13.33 -6.25
CA SER A 175 1.76 13.94 -4.93
C SER A 175 0.73 15.04 -4.80
N PHE A 176 0.28 15.28 -3.57
CA PHE A 176 -0.82 16.19 -3.30
C PHE A 176 -0.45 17.17 -2.19
N TYR A 177 -1.02 18.37 -2.28
CA TYR A 177 -1.01 19.34 -1.19
C TYR A 177 -1.92 18.87 -0.05
N THR A 178 -1.79 19.51 1.11
CA THR A 178 -2.62 19.24 2.30
C THR A 178 -4.11 19.49 2.04
N ASN A 179 -4.45 20.38 1.10
CA ASN A 179 -5.82 20.63 0.66
C ASN A 179 -6.39 19.55 -0.29
N GLY A 180 -5.58 18.55 -0.68
CA GLY A 180 -5.96 17.46 -1.57
C GLY A 180 -5.82 17.76 -3.07
N ARG A 181 -5.33 18.94 -3.45
CA ARG A 181 -5.02 19.26 -4.86
C ARG A 181 -3.73 18.59 -5.30
N ILE A 182 -3.64 18.29 -6.59
CA ILE A 182 -2.42 17.75 -7.19
C ILE A 182 -1.27 18.76 -7.05
N ALA A 183 -0.14 18.29 -6.53
CA ALA A 183 1.09 19.07 -6.38
C ALA A 183 2.11 18.69 -7.45
N SER A 184 2.21 17.41 -7.78
CA SER A 184 3.09 16.93 -8.85
C SER A 184 2.65 15.59 -9.41
N ALA A 185 3.08 15.31 -10.63
CA ALA A 185 2.88 14.04 -11.31
C ALA A 185 4.19 13.58 -11.94
N THR A 186 4.46 12.28 -11.87
CA THR A 186 5.46 11.57 -12.66
C THR A 186 4.73 10.48 -13.43
N LEU A 187 4.83 10.45 -14.75
CA LEU A 187 4.15 9.46 -15.58
C LEU A 187 5.14 8.80 -16.54
N ILE A 188 5.06 7.49 -16.68
CA ILE A 188 5.68 6.74 -17.76
C ILE A 188 4.67 6.73 -18.90
N ILE A 189 4.97 7.44 -19.98
CA ILE A 189 4.07 7.57 -21.13
C ILE A 189 4.31 6.41 -22.10
N GLU A 190 5.58 6.10 -22.35
CA GLU A 190 6.07 5.01 -23.20
C GLU A 190 7.39 4.50 -22.58
N SER A 191 7.88 3.32 -22.99
CA SER A 191 9.03 2.62 -22.36
C SER A 191 10.30 3.45 -22.15
N ASN A 192 10.46 4.56 -22.87
CA ASN A 192 11.58 5.48 -22.75
C ASN A 192 11.15 6.96 -22.63
N ARG A 193 9.86 7.25 -22.40
CA ARG A 193 9.33 8.62 -22.35
C ARG A 193 8.66 8.87 -21.01
N TYR A 194 9.21 9.84 -20.28
CA TYR A 194 8.78 10.21 -18.95
C TYR A 194 8.24 11.62 -18.95
N TYR A 195 7.07 11.80 -18.36
CA TYR A 195 6.50 13.09 -18.06
C TYR A 195 6.67 13.39 -16.59
N TRP A 196 7.03 14.62 -16.28
CA TRP A 196 6.99 15.12 -14.92
C TRP A 196 6.49 16.56 -14.91
N ALA A 197 5.63 16.88 -13.97
CA ALA A 197 5.17 18.24 -13.77
C ALA A 197 4.85 18.54 -12.32
N LYS A 198 4.86 19.83 -11.99
CA LYS A 198 4.43 20.41 -10.73
C LYS A 198 3.40 21.49 -10.99
N TRP A 199 2.43 21.55 -10.11
CA TRP A 199 1.42 22.60 -10.04
C TRP A 199 1.57 23.38 -8.74
N ASP A 200 1.24 24.67 -8.74
CA ASP A 200 1.04 25.41 -7.49
C ASP A 200 -0.31 25.05 -6.85
N GLU A 201 -0.57 25.56 -5.63
CA GLU A 201 -1.84 25.30 -4.94
C GLU A 201 -3.08 25.87 -5.66
N ALA A 202 -2.90 26.82 -6.58
CA ALA A 202 -3.97 27.36 -7.42
C ALA A 202 -4.25 26.49 -8.66
N GLY A 203 -3.45 25.45 -8.88
CA GLY A 203 -3.57 24.53 -10.01
C GLY A 203 -2.88 25.03 -11.28
N LYS A 204 -2.01 26.04 -11.22
CA LYS A 204 -1.22 26.48 -12.38
C LYS A 204 0.07 25.66 -12.47
N VAL A 205 0.47 25.27 -13.70
CA VAL A 205 1.74 24.58 -13.91
C VAL A 205 2.90 25.51 -13.57
N VAL A 206 3.78 25.08 -12.65
CA VAL A 206 5.00 25.81 -12.27
C VAL A 206 6.25 25.23 -12.93
N GLU A 207 6.25 23.93 -13.19
CA GLU A 207 7.36 23.22 -13.78
C GLU A 207 6.83 22.04 -14.59
N GLU A 208 7.32 21.84 -15.80
CA GLU A 208 6.93 20.74 -16.68
C GLU A 208 8.14 20.27 -17.46
N THR A 209 8.33 18.97 -17.55
CA THR A 209 9.44 18.37 -18.29
C THR A 209 8.99 17.05 -18.91
N ILE A 210 9.30 16.88 -20.19
CA ILE A 210 9.21 15.61 -20.89
C ILE A 210 10.64 15.17 -21.19
N ARG A 211 11.02 13.98 -20.71
CA ARG A 211 12.33 13.39 -20.99
C ARG A 211 12.17 12.14 -21.85
N ILE A 212 13.02 12.02 -22.86
CA ILE A 212 13.23 10.79 -23.61
C ILE A 212 14.57 10.23 -23.14
N ILE A 213 14.58 9.00 -22.65
CA ILE A 213 15.81 8.30 -22.28
C ILE A 213 16.29 7.54 -23.52
N GLU A 214 17.32 8.06 -24.17
CA GLU A 214 18.01 7.33 -25.25
C GLU A 214 18.78 6.16 -24.63
N LYS A 215 18.69 4.98 -25.27
CA LYS A 215 19.41 3.77 -24.88
C LYS A 215 20.80 3.76 -25.50
#